data_AF-A0A958ZCH9-F1
#
_entry.id   AF-A0A958ZCH9-F1
#
_cell.length_a   1.000
_cell.length_b   1.000
_cell.length_c   1.000
_cell.angle_alpha   90.00
_cell.angle_beta   90.00
_cell.angle_gamma   90.00
#
_symmetry.space_group_name_H-M   'P 1'
#
loop_
_entity.id
_entity.type
_entity.pdbx_description
1 polymer ?
#
loop_
_entity_poly.entity_id
_entity_poly.type
_entity_poly.pdbx_seq_one_letter_code
_entity_poly.pdbx_strand_id
1 'polypeptide(L)'
;MLKLRLFFIAILSFYLSSAQYTEIINSKRPGFSDSPYSVGTNVYQVETGFFYKKIGNYLYQVNGVSTQYNSQAFGTDMLLRVGKFFERLELDVDMSFGYEKRNYRQPEVISYDKLGFSKFTVGAKYLIYMPTYTDKSKEIRSWKKRNAFDKKRLIPAVGVYAGLNTNLLTDLQKDPEGMSPRIAVFTQNNISDKFIFLTNFIADKFTTDQRVYSYILTATYSINDQVSIFGENQGFFPANSQFDLQWGLGAGYLFAKNFQVDLSTRFIIDEYGDHTFWVGTGLSYRVDRHVDKFKSLDDNGNVTAEENKGGFFSRLFGKNKADKQRKVKKIKAKKRKVKKLKPTKKEKELAKKAKQQEKEAKKREKDEAKNYKKNYEPPKKENPVDDNN
;
A
#
# COMPACT_ATOMS: atom_id res chain seq x y z
N MET A 1 25.75 35.30 1.02
CA MET A 1 24.28 35.35 0.89
C MET A 1 23.76 34.90 -0.48
N LEU A 2 24.40 35.26 -1.61
CA LEU A 2 23.94 34.88 -2.96
C LEU A 2 23.93 33.35 -3.20
N LYS A 3 24.93 32.62 -2.69
CA LYS A 3 25.01 31.14 -2.76
C LYS A 3 23.87 30.44 -2.00
N LEU A 4 23.44 31.00 -0.86
CA LEU A 4 22.33 30.47 -0.06
C LEU A 4 20.97 30.72 -0.75
N ARG A 5 20.82 31.85 -1.44
CA ARG A 5 19.63 32.16 -2.26
C ARG A 5 19.55 31.27 -3.50
N LEU A 6 20.69 31.00 -4.16
CA LEU A 6 20.75 30.08 -5.30
C LEU A 6 20.45 28.63 -4.89
N PHE A 7 20.88 28.20 -3.70
CA PHE A 7 20.52 26.90 -3.14
C PHE A 7 19.00 26.78 -2.87
N PHE A 8 18.39 27.83 -2.30
CA PHE A 8 16.94 27.88 -2.12
C PHE A 8 16.17 27.91 -3.44
N ILE A 9 16.68 28.61 -4.46
CA ILE A 9 16.10 28.65 -5.80
C ILE A 9 16.24 27.27 -6.49
N ALA A 10 17.36 26.57 -6.31
CA ALA A 10 17.55 25.21 -6.84
C ALA A 10 16.62 24.18 -6.19
N ILE A 11 16.32 24.30 -4.90
CA ILE A 11 15.32 23.48 -4.20
C ILE A 11 13.90 23.77 -4.72
N LEU A 12 13.60 25.04 -5.07
CA LEU A 12 12.34 25.43 -5.67
C LEU A 12 12.20 25.05 -7.16
N SER A 13 13.26 24.65 -7.85
CA SER A 13 13.18 24.23 -9.26
C SER A 13 12.64 22.81 -9.46
N PHE A 14 12.47 22.02 -8.40
CA PHE A 14 11.96 20.64 -8.46
C PHE A 14 10.43 20.51 -8.41
N TYR A 15 9.67 21.61 -8.50
CA TYR A 15 8.20 21.59 -8.58
C TYR A 15 7.68 21.24 -9.98
N LEU A 16 8.15 20.13 -10.56
CA LEU A 16 7.39 19.46 -11.61
C LEU A 16 6.30 18.65 -10.91
N SER A 17 5.08 19.18 -11.02
CA SER A 17 3.85 18.61 -10.45
C SER A 17 3.55 17.29 -11.13
N SER A 18 4.04 16.18 -10.58
CA SER A 18 3.51 14.85 -10.84
C SER A 18 2.40 14.59 -9.84
N ALA A 19 1.19 14.35 -10.36
CA ALA A 19 0.08 13.93 -9.52
C ALA A 19 0.41 12.55 -8.93
N GLN A 20 0.31 12.44 -7.61
CA GLN A 20 0.68 11.23 -6.86
C GLN A 20 -0.52 10.33 -6.57
N TYR A 21 -1.71 10.90 -6.69
CA TYR A 21 -2.95 10.24 -6.34
C TYR A 21 -3.12 8.89 -7.06
N THR A 22 -3.60 7.91 -6.31
CA THR A 22 -3.86 6.55 -6.79
C THR A 22 -5.35 6.25 -6.65
N GLU A 23 -5.94 5.62 -7.67
CA GLU A 23 -7.36 5.26 -7.65
C GLU A 23 -7.69 4.14 -6.65
N ILE A 24 -6.70 3.39 -6.19
CA ILE A 24 -6.86 2.26 -5.27
C ILE A 24 -6.22 2.64 -3.93
N ILE A 25 -6.82 2.18 -2.83
CA ILE A 25 -6.31 2.39 -1.48
C ILE A 25 -4.86 1.90 -1.36
N ASN A 26 -3.99 2.75 -0.81
CA ASN A 26 -2.61 2.41 -0.47
C ASN A 26 -2.52 2.23 1.05
N SER A 27 -2.82 1.02 1.52
CA SER A 27 -2.80 0.64 2.94
C SER A 27 -1.37 0.42 3.42
N LYS A 28 -1.01 0.88 4.64
CA LYS A 28 0.23 0.48 5.30
C LYS A 28 0.09 -0.92 5.92
N ARG A 29 -1.13 -1.32 6.30
CA ARG A 29 -1.44 -2.68 6.73
C ARG A 29 -1.47 -3.67 5.56
N PRO A 30 -1.09 -4.95 5.76
CA PRO A 30 -0.72 -5.62 7.03
C PRO A 30 0.72 -5.45 7.56
N GLY A 31 1.60 -4.79 6.79
CA GLY A 31 3.00 -4.56 7.18
C GLY A 31 3.16 -3.50 8.27
N PHE A 32 4.38 -3.30 8.76
CA PHE A 32 4.74 -2.13 9.59
C PHE A 32 5.64 -1.15 8.82
N SER A 33 6.15 -1.54 7.65
CA SER A 33 6.74 -0.57 6.72
C SER A 33 5.71 0.45 6.25
N ASP A 34 6.23 1.62 5.96
CA ASP A 34 5.53 2.73 5.34
C ASP A 34 6.15 3.06 3.97
N SER A 35 5.27 3.36 3.02
CA SER A 35 5.64 3.85 1.72
C SER A 35 6.02 5.33 1.78
N PRO A 36 6.99 5.80 0.96
CA PRO A 36 7.26 7.22 0.80
C PRO A 36 6.06 7.97 0.21
N TYR A 37 5.07 7.26 -0.34
CA TYR A 37 3.90 7.89 -0.95
C TYR A 37 2.88 8.38 0.11
N SER A 38 2.29 9.55 -0.15
CA SER A 38 1.17 10.18 0.57
C SER A 38 -0.16 9.77 -0.04
N VAL A 39 -1.24 9.78 0.75
CA VAL A 39 -2.62 9.50 0.30
C VAL A 39 -3.17 10.47 -0.75
N GLY A 40 -2.59 11.67 -0.90
CA GLY A 40 -3.06 12.70 -1.85
C GLY A 40 -4.05 13.70 -1.24
N THR A 41 -4.42 14.75 -1.98
CA THR A 41 -5.24 15.86 -1.44
C THR A 41 -6.72 15.49 -1.29
N ASN A 42 -7.32 15.94 -0.20
CA ASN A 42 -8.69 15.62 0.22
C ASN A 42 -8.99 14.12 0.35
N VAL A 43 -7.95 13.33 0.67
CA VAL A 43 -8.10 11.91 0.95
C VAL A 43 -7.94 11.69 2.45
N TYR A 44 -8.89 10.96 3.02
CA TYR A 44 -8.91 10.54 4.41
C TYR A 44 -8.89 9.03 4.46
N GLN A 45 -7.99 8.44 5.24
CA GLN A 45 -7.85 7.00 5.33
C GLN A 45 -7.74 6.60 6.80
N VAL A 46 -8.45 5.52 7.14
CA VAL A 46 -8.45 4.91 8.47
C VAL A 46 -8.03 3.46 8.29
N GLU A 47 -7.00 3.05 9.00
CA GLU A 47 -6.53 1.67 9.03
C GLU A 47 -6.61 1.19 10.48
N THR A 48 -7.41 0.17 10.74
CA THR A 48 -7.57 -0.39 12.08
C THR A 48 -7.27 -1.87 12.05
N GLY A 49 -6.72 -2.43 13.12
CA GLY A 49 -6.61 -3.87 13.21
C GLY A 49 -6.42 -4.38 14.61
N PHE A 50 -6.86 -5.62 14.80
CA PHE A 50 -6.74 -6.34 16.06
C PHE A 50 -5.45 -7.13 16.05
N PHE A 51 -4.77 -7.17 17.19
CA PHE A 51 -3.59 -7.99 17.37
C PHE A 51 -3.65 -8.80 18.65
N TYR A 52 -2.95 -9.91 18.63
CA TYR A 52 -2.58 -10.70 19.79
C TYR A 52 -1.07 -10.94 19.76
N LYS A 53 -0.39 -10.61 20.86
CA LYS A 53 1.05 -10.76 21.05
C LYS A 53 1.29 -11.64 22.26
N LYS A 54 2.14 -12.64 22.12
CA LYS A 54 2.61 -13.48 23.21
C LYS A 54 4.13 -13.55 23.19
N ILE A 55 4.74 -13.07 24.26
CA ILE A 55 6.17 -13.22 24.56
C ILE A 55 6.30 -14.36 25.57
N GLY A 56 7.07 -15.38 25.23
CA GLY A 56 7.27 -16.56 26.06
C GLY A 56 8.70 -16.66 26.58
N ASN A 57 8.83 -16.93 27.88
CA ASN A 57 10.03 -17.44 28.55
C ASN A 57 11.32 -16.62 28.37
N TYR A 58 11.19 -15.31 28.17
CA TYR A 58 12.34 -14.45 28.00
C TYR A 58 13.25 -14.48 29.22
N LEU A 59 14.47 -14.98 29.03
CA LEU A 59 15.47 -15.08 30.08
C LEU A 59 16.44 -13.90 29.96
N TYR A 60 16.32 -12.95 30.88
CA TYR A 60 17.29 -11.86 31.00
C TYR A 60 17.94 -11.88 32.37
N GLN A 61 19.22 -11.52 32.39
CA GLN A 61 20.01 -11.45 33.62
C GLN A 61 20.14 -10.01 34.07
N VAL A 62 19.67 -9.71 35.28
CA VAL A 62 19.93 -8.43 35.94
C VAL A 62 20.74 -8.74 37.20
N ASN A 63 21.92 -8.13 37.31
CA ASN A 63 22.80 -8.27 38.48
C ASN A 63 23.11 -9.74 38.87
N GLY A 64 23.24 -10.63 37.88
CA GLY A 64 23.52 -12.06 38.09
C GLY A 64 22.32 -12.93 38.49
N VAL A 65 21.11 -12.38 38.52
CA VAL A 65 19.86 -13.15 38.76
C VAL A 65 19.14 -13.37 37.44
N SER A 66 18.89 -14.64 37.09
CA SER A 66 18.08 -15.01 35.95
C SER A 66 16.60 -14.78 36.25
N THR A 67 15.96 -13.88 35.50
CA THR A 67 14.50 -13.69 35.56
C THR A 67 13.83 -14.14 34.30
N GLN A 68 12.77 -14.92 34.48
CA GLN A 68 11.89 -15.33 33.41
C GLN A 68 10.80 -14.27 33.24
N TYR A 69 10.66 -13.75 32.03
CA TYR A 69 9.61 -12.82 31.63
C TYR A 69 8.65 -13.46 30.63
N ASN A 70 7.37 -13.25 30.87
CA ASN A 70 6.34 -13.56 29.89
C ASN A 70 5.38 -12.37 29.77
N SER A 71 4.86 -12.17 28.57
CA SER A 71 3.89 -11.11 28.34
C SER A 71 2.83 -11.57 27.36
N GLN A 72 1.60 -11.15 27.63
CA GLN A 72 0.46 -11.34 26.76
C GLN A 72 -0.19 -9.99 26.56
N ALA A 73 -0.38 -9.61 25.30
CA ALA A 73 -1.07 -8.39 24.94
C ALA A 73 -2.08 -8.66 23.84
N PHE A 74 -3.24 -8.02 23.95
CA PHE A 74 -4.21 -7.95 22.87
C PHE A 74 -4.77 -6.54 22.80
N GLY A 75 -5.07 -6.10 21.59
CA GLY A 75 -5.52 -4.73 21.40
C GLY A 75 -5.87 -4.40 19.97
N THR A 76 -6.03 -3.11 19.73
CA THR A 76 -6.35 -2.54 18.44
C THR A 76 -5.32 -1.47 18.09
N ASP A 77 -4.72 -1.63 16.92
CA ASP A 77 -3.95 -0.57 16.26
C ASP A 77 -4.89 0.27 15.40
N MET A 78 -4.68 1.58 15.39
CA MET A 78 -5.44 2.55 14.60
C MET A 78 -4.49 3.58 14.00
N LEU A 79 -4.55 3.75 12.69
CA LEU A 79 -3.82 4.76 11.95
C LEU A 79 -4.80 5.63 11.18
N LEU A 80 -4.81 6.92 11.51
CA LEU A 80 -5.58 7.94 10.81
C LEU A 80 -4.63 8.71 9.90
N ARG A 81 -4.97 8.84 8.62
CA ARG A 81 -4.14 9.53 7.62
C ARG A 81 -4.97 10.56 6.89
N VAL A 82 -4.42 11.76 6.76
CA VAL A 82 -5.09 12.91 6.16
C VAL A 82 -4.13 13.61 5.20
N GLY A 83 -4.44 13.54 3.91
CA GLY A 83 -3.81 14.40 2.92
C GLY A 83 -4.75 15.53 2.56
N LYS A 84 -4.48 16.76 3.00
CA LYS A 84 -5.35 17.92 2.75
C LYS A 84 -4.68 19.01 1.92
N PHE A 85 -3.42 19.33 2.22
CA PHE A 85 -2.79 20.58 1.75
C PHE A 85 -2.06 20.42 0.42
N PHE A 86 -1.24 19.36 0.31
CA PHE A 86 -0.39 19.07 -0.83
C PHE A 86 -0.45 17.57 -1.11
N GLU A 87 -0.28 17.18 -2.37
CA GLU A 87 -0.30 15.75 -2.71
C GLU A 87 0.87 14.99 -2.07
N ARG A 88 2.01 15.67 -1.90
CA ARG A 88 3.22 15.13 -1.29
C ARG A 88 3.20 15.09 0.24
N LEU A 89 2.26 15.78 0.90
CA LEU A 89 2.22 15.91 2.36
C LEU A 89 1.03 15.13 2.93
N GLU A 90 1.33 14.21 3.84
CA GLU A 90 0.37 13.45 4.62
C GLU A 90 0.57 13.78 6.10
N LEU A 91 -0.53 14.00 6.83
CA LEU A 91 -0.54 14.03 8.28
C LEU A 91 -1.11 12.72 8.79
N ASP A 92 -0.55 12.18 9.86
CA ASP A 92 -1.00 10.93 10.42
C ASP A 92 -1.00 10.91 11.96
N VAL A 93 -1.91 10.11 12.50
CA VAL A 93 -2.05 9.82 13.92
C VAL A 93 -2.06 8.30 14.07
N ASP A 94 -1.05 7.77 14.75
CA ASP A 94 -0.77 6.35 14.92
C ASP A 94 -0.96 5.99 16.40
N MET A 95 -1.94 5.13 16.68
CA MET A 95 -2.37 4.77 18.03
C MET A 95 -2.43 3.25 18.17
N SER A 96 -2.08 2.76 19.35
CA SER A 96 -2.32 1.37 19.74
C SER A 96 -2.91 1.36 21.14
N PHE A 97 -4.09 0.76 21.28
CA PHE A 97 -4.84 0.65 22.53
C PHE A 97 -5.11 -0.80 22.84
N GLY A 98 -4.77 -1.26 24.03
CA GLY A 98 -4.91 -2.66 24.37
C GLY A 98 -4.66 -2.97 25.83
N TYR A 99 -4.93 -4.22 26.17
CA TYR A 99 -4.57 -4.81 27.46
C TYR A 99 -3.22 -5.49 27.33
N GLU A 100 -2.33 -5.24 28.28
CA GLU A 100 -1.03 -5.90 28.41
C GLU A 100 -0.87 -6.45 29.81
N LYS A 101 -0.47 -7.71 29.91
CA LYS A 101 -0.10 -8.40 31.14
C LYS A 101 1.35 -8.87 31.04
N ARG A 102 2.19 -8.43 31.98
CA ARG A 102 3.60 -8.79 32.12
C ARG A 102 3.76 -9.60 33.41
N ASN A 103 4.34 -10.80 33.34
CA ASN A 103 4.76 -11.51 34.54
C ASN A 103 6.27 -11.70 34.56
N TYR A 104 6.84 -11.45 35.73
CA TYR A 104 8.25 -11.62 36.05
C TYR A 104 8.37 -12.68 37.13
N ARG A 105 9.30 -13.61 36.97
CA ARG A 105 9.55 -14.67 37.95
C ARG A 105 10.94 -14.52 38.56
N GLN A 106 11.00 -14.16 39.85
CA GLN A 106 12.18 -14.23 40.72
C GLN A 106 11.76 -14.34 42.19
N PRO A 107 12.33 -15.28 42.95
CA PRO A 107 11.74 -16.61 43.25
C PRO A 107 10.20 -16.71 43.22
N GLU A 108 9.47 -15.62 43.47
CA GLU A 108 8.01 -15.49 43.34
C GLU A 108 7.61 -14.90 41.98
N VAL A 109 6.32 -15.00 41.64
CA VAL A 109 5.77 -14.43 40.40
C VAL A 109 5.15 -13.07 40.69
N ILE A 110 5.71 -12.02 40.10
CA ILE A 110 5.16 -10.66 40.13
C ILE A 110 4.43 -10.42 38.82
N SER A 111 3.16 -10.03 38.90
CA SER A 111 2.31 -9.75 37.74
C SER A 111 1.92 -8.28 37.70
N TYR A 112 2.06 -7.66 36.52
CA TYR A 112 1.58 -6.33 36.24
C TYR A 112 0.63 -6.37 35.06
N ASP A 113 -0.53 -5.74 35.18
CA ASP A 113 -1.46 -5.59 34.08
C ASP A 113 -1.97 -4.15 33.95
N LYS A 114 -2.12 -3.72 32.69
CA LYS A 114 -2.67 -2.40 32.37
C LYS A 114 -3.50 -2.49 31.09
N LEU A 115 -4.57 -1.70 31.08
CA LEU A 115 -5.36 -1.38 29.89
C LEU A 115 -5.11 0.09 29.53
N GLY A 116 -4.77 0.37 28.29
CA GLY A 116 -4.64 1.73 27.82
C GLY A 116 -3.87 1.86 26.50
N PHE A 117 -3.41 3.08 26.21
CA PHE A 117 -2.57 3.33 25.06
C PHE A 117 -1.15 2.79 25.29
N SER A 118 -0.68 1.94 24.38
CA SER A 118 0.71 1.51 24.28
C SER A 118 1.50 2.35 23.28
N LYS A 119 0.80 3.00 22.35
CA LYS A 119 1.39 3.90 21.37
C LYS A 119 0.43 5.03 21.06
N PHE A 120 0.97 6.24 20.94
CA PHE A 120 0.27 7.39 20.42
C PHE A 120 1.32 8.35 19.86
N THR A 121 1.43 8.38 18.54
CA THR A 121 2.33 9.24 17.77
C THR A 121 1.51 10.11 16.83
N VAL A 122 1.87 11.40 16.75
CA VAL A 122 1.34 12.32 15.73
C VAL A 122 2.48 12.69 14.80
N GLY A 123 2.25 12.63 13.50
CA GLY A 123 3.31 12.79 12.51
C GLY A 123 2.89 13.46 11.22
N ALA A 124 3.91 13.74 10.43
CA ALA A 124 3.79 14.22 9.07
C ALA A 124 4.81 13.51 8.19
N LYS A 125 4.37 13.09 7.01
CA LYS A 125 5.19 12.49 5.96
C LYS A 125 5.22 13.37 4.74
N TYR A 126 6.40 13.55 4.17
CA TYR A 126 6.61 14.32 2.95
C TYR A 126 7.36 13.52 1.88
N LEU A 127 6.77 13.37 0.70
CA LEU A 127 7.42 12.76 -0.45
C LEU A 127 8.42 13.76 -1.07
N ILE A 128 9.70 13.38 -1.08
CA ILE A 128 10.78 14.19 -1.68
C ILE A 128 10.89 13.90 -3.18
N TYR A 129 11.00 12.61 -3.51
CA TYR A 129 11.33 12.17 -4.86
C TYR A 129 10.48 10.96 -5.26
N MET A 130 9.94 10.99 -6.48
CA MET A 130 9.38 9.80 -7.11
C MET A 130 10.02 9.60 -8.49
N PRO A 131 10.41 8.36 -8.84
CA PRO A 131 10.83 8.03 -10.19
C PRO A 131 9.63 8.03 -11.15
N THR A 132 9.91 8.33 -12.42
CA THR A 132 8.94 8.16 -13.51
C THR A 132 9.34 6.96 -14.37
N TYR A 133 8.38 6.08 -14.63
CA TYR A 133 8.60 4.86 -15.39
C TYR A 133 8.10 5.02 -16.82
N THR A 134 8.86 4.52 -17.77
CA THR A 134 8.43 4.49 -19.16
C THR A 134 7.57 3.25 -19.36
N ASP A 135 6.37 3.42 -19.89
CA ASP A 135 5.50 2.29 -20.24
C ASP A 135 6.07 1.54 -21.45
N LYS A 136 6.77 0.43 -21.17
CA LYS A 136 7.41 -0.41 -22.20
C LYS A 136 6.41 -1.20 -23.03
N SER A 137 5.15 -1.35 -22.60
CA SER A 137 4.13 -2.01 -23.41
C SER A 137 3.83 -1.28 -24.73
N LYS A 138 4.10 0.04 -24.75
CA LYS A 138 3.98 0.92 -25.91
C LYS A 138 5.12 0.77 -26.92
N GLU A 139 6.19 0.04 -26.58
CA GLU A 139 7.30 -0.25 -27.50
C GLU A 139 6.89 -1.36 -28.48
N ILE A 140 6.64 -0.99 -29.73
CA ILE A 140 6.18 -1.92 -30.78
C ILE A 140 7.34 -2.41 -31.66
N ARG A 141 8.49 -1.69 -31.70
CA ARG A 141 9.53 -1.95 -32.70
C ARG A 141 10.53 -3.03 -32.30
N SER A 142 10.78 -3.23 -31.00
CA SER A 142 11.80 -4.18 -30.54
C SER A 142 11.32 -5.02 -29.36
N TRP A 143 11.24 -6.33 -29.58
CA TRP A 143 10.93 -7.31 -28.53
C TRP A 143 11.93 -7.23 -27.37
N LYS A 144 13.22 -7.06 -27.66
CA LYS A 144 14.27 -6.93 -26.64
C LYS A 144 14.08 -5.67 -25.80
N LYS A 145 13.75 -4.52 -26.41
CA LYS A 145 13.51 -3.27 -25.66
C LYS A 145 12.24 -3.36 -24.81
N ARG A 146 11.19 -4.00 -25.32
CA ARG A 146 9.92 -4.21 -24.62
C ARG A 146 10.06 -5.11 -23.39
N ASN A 147 10.83 -6.20 -23.49
CA ASN A 147 10.98 -7.19 -22.41
C ASN A 147 12.21 -6.97 -21.51
N ALA A 148 13.13 -6.07 -21.89
CA ALA A 148 14.28 -5.77 -21.04
C ALA A 148 13.83 -5.17 -19.70
N PHE A 149 14.54 -5.50 -18.63
CA PHE A 149 14.35 -4.88 -17.33
C PHE A 149 14.55 -3.35 -17.40
N ASP A 150 13.69 -2.58 -16.73
CA ASP A 150 13.85 -1.13 -16.66
C ASP A 150 14.77 -0.75 -15.49
N LYS A 151 16.02 -0.39 -15.80
CA LYS A 151 17.01 0.00 -14.78
C LYS A 151 16.56 1.18 -13.93
N LYS A 152 15.64 2.03 -14.42
CA LYS A 152 15.06 3.12 -13.63
C LYS A 152 14.25 2.63 -12.43
N ARG A 153 13.77 1.39 -12.45
CA ARG A 153 13.05 0.76 -11.33
C ARG A 153 13.92 0.43 -10.12
N LEU A 154 15.24 0.50 -10.27
CA LEU A 154 16.20 0.39 -9.17
C LEU A 154 16.43 1.70 -8.41
N ILE A 155 15.91 2.82 -8.94
CA ILE A 155 15.98 4.11 -8.26
C ILE A 155 14.74 4.22 -7.37
N PRO A 156 14.89 4.33 -6.04
CA PRO A 156 13.75 4.36 -5.15
C PRO A 156 13.04 5.71 -5.18
N ALA A 157 11.73 5.69 -4.95
CA ALA A 157 11.03 6.84 -4.40
C ALA A 157 11.54 7.09 -2.97
N VAL A 158 11.64 8.35 -2.56
CA VAL A 158 12.18 8.74 -1.25
C VAL A 158 11.22 9.71 -0.57
N GLY A 159 10.89 9.39 0.68
CA GLY A 159 10.06 10.21 1.56
C GLY A 159 10.72 10.35 2.93
N VAL A 160 10.39 11.44 3.61
CA VAL A 160 10.82 11.69 4.99
C VAL A 160 9.62 11.81 5.90
N TYR A 161 9.80 11.43 7.15
CA TYR A 161 8.79 11.49 8.18
C TYR A 161 9.36 12.16 9.41
N ALA A 162 8.53 12.99 10.03
CA ALA A 162 8.78 13.57 11.34
C ALA A 162 7.51 13.44 12.18
N GLY A 163 7.65 12.95 13.39
CA GLY A 163 6.56 12.79 14.33
C GLY A 163 7.00 12.97 15.77
N LEU A 164 6.01 13.02 16.64
CA LEU A 164 6.16 13.20 18.07
C LEU A 164 5.38 12.11 18.79
N ASN A 165 6.09 11.28 19.55
CA ASN A 165 5.50 10.33 20.45
C ASN A 165 4.98 11.11 21.66
N THR A 166 3.69 10.93 21.96
CA THR A 166 3.09 11.50 23.15
C THR A 166 3.39 10.61 24.35
N ASN A 167 3.38 11.17 25.56
CA ASN A 167 3.50 10.40 26.79
C ASN A 167 2.14 10.08 27.43
N LEU A 168 1.05 10.11 26.63
CA LEU A 168 -0.31 9.72 27.04
C LEU A 168 -0.46 8.20 26.99
N LEU A 169 0.48 7.48 27.61
CA LEU A 169 0.60 6.03 27.56
C LEU A 169 0.30 5.41 28.93
N THR A 170 0.11 4.10 28.96
CA THR A 170 0.08 3.35 30.22
C THR A 170 1.43 3.45 30.96
N ASP A 171 1.42 3.33 32.28
CA ASP A 171 2.65 3.42 33.08
C ASP A 171 3.71 2.37 32.70
N LEU A 172 3.29 1.26 32.08
CA LEU A 172 4.19 0.21 31.55
C LEU A 172 4.95 0.62 30.27
N GLN A 173 4.48 1.66 29.59
CA GLN A 173 4.94 2.06 28.26
C GLN A 173 5.35 3.54 28.17
N LYS A 174 5.10 4.31 29.25
CA LYS A 174 5.55 5.69 29.37
C LYS A 174 7.05 5.80 29.23
N ASP A 175 7.45 6.86 28.55
CA ASP A 175 8.84 7.29 28.52
C ASP A 175 9.12 8.13 29.78
N PRO A 176 10.17 7.82 30.57
CA PRO A 176 10.54 8.63 31.73
C PRO A 176 10.80 10.10 31.39
N GLU A 177 11.31 10.37 30.18
CA GLU A 177 11.67 11.73 29.74
C GLU A 177 10.49 12.48 29.08
N GLY A 178 9.33 11.84 28.95
CA GLY A 178 8.13 12.48 28.43
C GLY A 178 7.92 12.29 26.93
N MET A 179 7.57 13.38 26.24
CA MET A 179 7.32 13.34 24.79
C MET A 179 8.65 13.24 24.04
N SER A 180 8.71 12.39 23.03
CA SER A 180 9.95 12.12 22.31
C SER A 180 9.77 12.20 20.80
N PRO A 181 10.74 12.78 20.06
CA PRO A 181 10.65 12.92 18.62
C PRO A 181 10.98 11.61 17.91
N ARG A 182 10.38 11.44 16.73
CA ARG A 182 10.58 10.31 15.83
C ARG A 182 10.83 10.83 14.42
N ILE A 183 11.91 10.39 13.79
CA ILE A 183 12.19 10.72 12.39
C ILE A 183 12.40 9.44 11.61
N ALA A 184 12.05 9.46 10.33
CA ALA A 184 12.30 8.33 9.45
C ALA A 184 12.54 8.74 8.00
N VAL A 185 13.25 7.87 7.29
CA VAL A 185 13.42 7.93 5.84
C VAL A 185 12.79 6.67 5.27
N PHE A 186 11.90 6.85 4.31
CA PHE A 186 11.19 5.78 3.63
C PHE A 186 11.62 5.73 2.18
N THR A 187 11.93 4.54 1.71
CA THR A 187 12.32 4.31 0.32
C THR A 187 11.51 3.18 -0.27
N GLN A 188 11.16 3.29 -1.56
CA GLN A 188 10.40 2.26 -2.24
C GLN A 188 10.89 2.08 -3.68
N ASN A 189 11.20 0.84 -4.04
CA ASN A 189 11.55 0.43 -5.39
C ASN A 189 10.40 -0.39 -6.00
N ASN A 190 9.88 0.06 -7.15
CA ASN A 190 8.88 -0.71 -7.90
C ASN A 190 9.58 -1.58 -8.95
N ILE A 191 10.21 -2.66 -8.47
CA ILE A 191 11.04 -3.58 -9.29
C ILE A 191 10.25 -4.13 -10.49
N SER A 192 8.96 -4.42 -10.31
CA SER A 192 8.03 -4.71 -11.40
C SER A 192 6.64 -4.12 -11.09
N ASP A 193 5.67 -4.31 -11.98
CA ASP A 193 4.29 -3.86 -11.72
C ASP A 193 3.60 -4.69 -10.62
N LYS A 194 4.20 -5.84 -10.25
CA LYS A 194 3.70 -6.73 -9.20
C LYS A 194 4.62 -6.80 -7.99
N PHE A 195 5.87 -6.37 -8.09
CA PHE A 195 6.87 -6.54 -7.04
C PHE A 195 7.40 -5.20 -6.57
N ILE A 196 7.17 -4.93 -5.29
CA ILE A 196 7.55 -3.70 -4.61
C ILE A 196 8.49 -4.07 -3.46
N PHE A 197 9.58 -3.32 -3.34
CA PHE A 197 10.52 -3.46 -2.25
C PHE A 197 10.62 -2.15 -1.47
N LEU A 198 10.29 -2.19 -0.18
CA LEU A 198 10.37 -1.04 0.72
C LEU A 198 11.56 -1.17 1.65
N THR A 199 12.18 -0.04 1.95
CA THR A 199 13.22 0.07 2.97
C THR A 199 12.99 1.32 3.79
N ASN A 200 12.84 1.13 5.09
CA ASN A 200 12.56 2.19 6.05
C ASN A 200 13.69 2.24 7.06
N PHE A 201 14.18 3.44 7.35
CA PHE A 201 15.13 3.70 8.43
C PHE A 201 14.47 4.65 9.41
N ILE A 202 14.38 4.25 10.68
CA ILE A 202 13.63 4.97 11.70
C ILE A 202 14.56 5.24 12.87
N ALA A 203 14.63 6.50 13.29
CA ALA A 203 15.25 6.90 14.54
C ALA A 203 14.10 7.33 15.48
N ASP A 204 13.81 6.47 16.45
CA ASP A 204 12.77 6.67 17.43
C ASP A 204 13.37 7.12 18.76
N LYS A 205 12.67 8.05 19.42
CA LYS A 205 13.06 8.61 20.72
C LYS A 205 14.53 9.08 20.77
N PHE A 206 15.07 9.56 19.65
CA PHE A 206 16.52 9.75 19.47
C PHE A 206 17.15 10.82 20.36
N THR A 207 16.32 11.64 21.04
CA THR A 207 16.76 12.64 22.03
C THR A 207 16.75 12.14 23.47
N THR A 208 16.29 10.90 23.71
CA THR A 208 16.15 10.30 25.04
C THR A 208 17.13 9.17 25.26
N ASP A 209 17.32 8.75 26.51
CA ASP A 209 18.10 7.58 26.87
C ASP A 209 17.45 6.28 26.37
N GLN A 210 16.15 6.29 26.05
CA GLN A 210 15.42 5.17 25.44
C GLN A 210 15.46 5.17 23.90
N ARG A 211 16.48 5.79 23.27
CA ARG A 211 16.61 5.83 21.81
C ARG A 211 16.61 4.42 21.17
N VAL A 212 15.93 4.31 20.04
CA VAL A 212 15.88 3.09 19.23
C VAL A 212 16.08 3.44 17.77
N TYR A 213 17.13 2.90 17.16
CA TYR A 213 17.27 2.91 15.70
C TYR A 213 16.70 1.61 15.15
N SER A 214 15.98 1.67 14.03
CA SER A 214 15.44 0.47 13.41
C SER A 214 15.45 0.56 11.90
N TYR A 215 15.51 -0.61 11.26
CA TYR A 215 15.24 -0.74 9.84
C TYR A 215 14.08 -1.70 9.60
N ILE A 216 13.37 -1.49 8.49
CA ILE A 216 12.36 -2.42 7.99
C ILE A 216 12.63 -2.65 6.51
N LEU A 217 12.77 -3.91 6.13
CA LEU A 217 12.84 -4.37 4.74
C LEU A 217 11.55 -5.12 4.43
N THR A 218 10.83 -4.71 3.38
CA THR A 218 9.56 -5.34 3.01
C THR A 218 9.53 -5.66 1.54
N ALA A 219 9.24 -6.92 1.23
CA ALA A 219 9.05 -7.43 -0.11
C ALA A 219 7.56 -7.75 -0.29
N THR A 220 6.88 -7.01 -1.15
CA THR A 220 5.45 -7.18 -1.43
C THR A 220 5.25 -7.65 -2.86
N TYR A 221 4.47 -8.72 -3.03
CA TYR A 221 4.13 -9.29 -4.33
C TYR A 221 2.61 -9.34 -4.54
N SER A 222 2.13 -8.69 -5.61
CA SER A 222 0.75 -8.75 -6.04
C SER A 222 0.53 -9.99 -6.90
N ILE A 223 -0.18 -10.98 -6.35
CA ILE A 223 -0.54 -12.21 -7.05
C ILE A 223 -1.48 -11.85 -8.21
N ASN A 224 -2.50 -11.06 -7.90
CA ASN A 224 -3.47 -10.49 -8.83
C ASN A 224 -3.88 -9.08 -8.37
N ASP A 225 -4.88 -8.49 -9.02
CA ASP A 225 -5.33 -7.11 -8.73
C ASP A 225 -6.01 -6.95 -7.36
N GLN A 226 -6.34 -8.06 -6.68
CA GLN A 226 -7.05 -8.06 -5.40
C GLN A 226 -6.22 -8.65 -4.25
N VAL A 227 -5.27 -9.54 -4.51
CA VAL A 227 -4.50 -10.27 -3.50
C VAL A 227 -3.04 -9.88 -3.58
N SER A 228 -2.50 -9.40 -2.47
CA SER A 228 -1.08 -9.19 -2.26
C SER A 228 -0.58 -10.02 -1.09
N ILE A 229 0.66 -10.47 -1.19
CA ILE A 229 1.39 -11.10 -0.09
C ILE A 229 2.64 -10.29 0.20
N PHE A 230 3.12 -10.33 1.43
CA PHE A 230 4.35 -9.66 1.81
C PHE A 230 5.19 -10.52 2.75
N GLY A 231 6.50 -10.30 2.68
CA GLY A 231 7.48 -10.71 3.68
C GLY A 231 8.20 -9.48 4.21
N GLU A 232 8.41 -9.43 5.51
CA GLU A 232 9.00 -8.30 6.20
C GLU A 232 10.11 -8.78 7.14
N ASN A 233 11.22 -8.06 7.17
CA ASN A 233 12.30 -8.24 8.11
C ASN A 233 12.57 -6.90 8.81
N GLN A 234 12.68 -6.92 10.14
CA GLN A 234 12.96 -5.74 10.94
C GLN A 234 14.10 -6.01 11.91
N GLY A 235 14.97 -5.02 12.07
CA GLY A 235 15.97 -5.02 13.12
C GLY A 235 15.80 -3.80 14.01
N PHE A 236 15.90 -4.01 15.32
CA PHE A 236 15.88 -2.95 16.32
C PHE A 236 17.23 -2.86 17.01
N PHE A 237 17.73 -1.63 17.16
CA PHE A 237 18.95 -1.30 17.89
C PHE A 237 18.60 -0.31 19.01
N PRO A 238 18.06 -0.80 20.15
CA PRO A 238 17.84 0.01 21.34
C PRO A 238 19.16 0.40 22.00
N ALA A 239 19.23 1.54 22.68
CA ALA A 239 20.42 1.92 23.44
C ALA A 239 20.68 1.07 24.69
N ASN A 240 19.60 0.62 25.35
CA ASN A 240 19.67 -0.05 26.66
C ASN A 240 19.24 -1.52 26.61
N SER A 241 19.19 -2.12 25.43
CA SER A 241 18.81 -3.52 25.22
C SER A 241 19.63 -4.13 24.10
N GLN A 242 19.59 -5.45 24.00
CA GLN A 242 20.18 -6.18 22.90
C GLN A 242 19.44 -5.94 21.57
N PHE A 243 20.06 -6.39 20.50
CA PHE A 243 19.50 -6.29 19.16
C PHE A 243 18.37 -7.31 18.96
N ASP A 244 17.20 -6.83 18.52
CA ASP A 244 16.06 -7.69 18.23
C ASP A 244 15.84 -7.84 16.73
N LEU A 245 15.63 -9.07 16.26
CA LEU A 245 15.29 -9.36 14.87
C LEU A 245 13.88 -9.94 14.74
N GLN A 246 13.08 -9.34 13.86
CA GLN A 246 11.70 -9.76 13.59
C GLN A 246 11.51 -10.15 12.13
N TRP A 247 10.71 -11.20 11.94
CA TRP A 247 10.24 -11.66 10.63
C TRP A 247 8.72 -11.62 10.61
N GLY A 248 8.15 -11.01 9.57
CA GLY A 248 6.71 -10.90 9.35
C GLY A 248 6.31 -11.47 8.00
N LEU A 249 5.13 -12.07 7.96
CA LEU A 249 4.49 -12.53 6.73
C LEU A 249 3.00 -12.27 6.79
N GLY A 250 2.38 -12.06 5.65
CA GLY A 250 0.93 -11.96 5.60
C GLY A 250 0.40 -11.61 4.22
N ALA A 251 -0.89 -11.34 4.17
CA ALA A 251 -1.63 -11.10 2.94
C ALA A 251 -2.68 -10.00 3.13
N GLY A 252 -2.90 -9.23 2.06
CA GLY A 252 -3.97 -8.26 1.95
C GLY A 252 -4.95 -8.64 0.84
N TYR A 253 -6.24 -8.42 1.07
CA TYR A 253 -7.30 -8.60 0.10
C TYR A 253 -8.07 -7.29 -0.12
N LEU A 254 -8.08 -6.81 -1.36
CA LEU A 254 -8.79 -5.62 -1.80
C LEU A 254 -10.24 -5.98 -2.16
N PHE A 255 -11.14 -5.78 -1.20
CA PHE A 255 -12.59 -5.98 -1.40
C PHE A 255 -13.20 -4.95 -2.34
N ALA A 256 -12.75 -3.69 -2.26
CA ALA A 256 -13.17 -2.61 -3.15
C ALA A 256 -12.05 -1.60 -3.29
N LYS A 257 -12.13 -0.69 -4.29
CA LYS A 257 -11.10 0.36 -4.51
C LYS A 257 -10.73 1.15 -3.24
N ASN A 258 -11.66 1.27 -2.29
CA ASN A 258 -11.53 2.04 -1.05
C ASN A 258 -11.54 1.17 0.22
N PHE A 259 -11.53 -0.16 0.10
CA PHE A 259 -11.68 -1.06 1.24
C PHE A 259 -10.80 -2.31 1.08
N GLN A 260 -9.95 -2.54 2.07
CA GLN A 260 -9.02 -3.67 2.13
C GLN A 260 -9.14 -4.36 3.50
N VAL A 261 -8.94 -5.67 3.52
CA VAL A 261 -8.79 -6.47 4.73
C VAL A 261 -7.46 -7.20 4.69
N ASP A 262 -6.87 -7.45 5.85
CA ASP A 262 -5.57 -8.06 5.95
C ASP A 262 -5.43 -9.06 7.08
N LEU A 263 -4.45 -9.95 6.93
CA LEU A 263 -4.02 -10.92 7.93
C LEU A 263 -2.49 -11.00 7.91
N SER A 264 -1.85 -10.92 9.07
CA SER A 264 -0.41 -11.12 9.20
C SER A 264 -0.03 -11.83 10.49
N THR A 265 1.12 -12.49 10.43
CA THR A 265 1.77 -13.13 11.56
C THR A 265 3.23 -12.75 11.58
N ARG A 266 3.81 -12.65 12.77
CA ARG A 266 5.21 -12.28 12.97
C ARG A 266 5.85 -13.14 14.04
N PHE A 267 7.11 -13.45 13.82
CA PHE A 267 7.98 -14.16 14.75
C PHE A 267 9.14 -13.23 15.08
N ILE A 268 9.42 -13.06 16.37
CA ILE A 268 10.59 -12.32 16.84
C ILE A 268 11.54 -13.35 17.42
N ILE A 269 12.79 -13.27 17.00
CA ILE A 269 13.90 -14.06 17.52
C ILE A 269 14.77 -13.08 18.28
N ASP A 270 14.78 -13.23 19.60
CA ASP A 270 15.69 -12.51 20.47
C ASP A 270 17.06 -13.22 20.52
N GLU A 271 18.11 -12.52 20.93
CA GLU A 271 19.48 -13.04 21.03
C GLU A 271 19.57 -14.29 21.94
N TYR A 272 18.66 -14.40 22.92
CA TYR A 272 18.54 -15.56 23.81
C TYR A 272 17.75 -16.75 23.22
N GLY A 273 17.29 -16.66 21.98
CA GLY A 273 16.59 -17.74 21.28
C GLY A 273 15.10 -17.86 21.63
N ASP A 274 14.54 -16.91 22.37
CA ASP A 274 13.13 -16.90 22.73
C ASP A 274 12.22 -16.52 21.55
N HIS A 275 11.09 -17.20 21.45
CA HIS A 275 10.12 -17.02 20.37
C HIS A 275 8.96 -16.13 20.83
N THR A 276 8.89 -14.90 20.31
CA THR A 276 7.67 -14.08 20.41
C THR A 276 6.80 -14.32 19.20
N PHE A 277 5.51 -14.55 19.44
CA PHE A 277 4.51 -14.66 18.40
C PHE A 277 3.58 -13.46 18.41
N TRP A 278 3.31 -12.91 17.23
CA TRP A 278 2.31 -11.87 17.02
C TRP A 278 1.43 -12.28 15.85
N VAL A 279 0.12 -12.16 16.01
CA VAL A 279 -0.85 -12.33 14.93
C VAL A 279 -1.78 -11.13 14.93
N GLY A 280 -2.16 -10.68 13.74
CA GLY A 280 -3.10 -9.58 13.61
C GLY A 280 -3.90 -9.63 12.33
N THR A 281 -5.07 -9.02 12.38
CA THR A 281 -5.96 -8.83 11.24
C THR A 281 -6.47 -7.40 11.23
N GLY A 282 -6.68 -6.84 10.05
CA GLY A 282 -7.01 -5.43 9.91
C GLY A 282 -7.99 -5.13 8.80
N LEU A 283 -8.55 -3.92 8.89
CA LEU A 283 -9.44 -3.29 7.94
C LEU A 283 -8.87 -1.92 7.60
N SER A 284 -8.78 -1.60 6.31
CA SER A 284 -8.38 -0.29 5.82
C SER A 284 -9.47 0.30 4.96
N TYR A 285 -9.91 1.51 5.27
CA TYR A 285 -10.97 2.22 4.56
C TYR A 285 -10.55 3.63 4.17
N ARG A 286 -10.84 4.01 2.93
CA ARG A 286 -10.50 5.31 2.35
C ARG A 286 -11.74 6.08 1.94
N VAL A 287 -11.89 7.30 2.46
CA VAL A 287 -12.84 8.28 1.97
C VAL A 287 -12.13 9.19 0.97
N ASP A 288 -12.47 8.98 -0.29
CA ASP A 288 -11.86 9.70 -1.40
C ASP A 288 -12.71 10.91 -1.82
N ARG A 289 -12.14 12.10 -1.66
CA ARG A 289 -12.70 13.36 -2.17
C ARG A 289 -11.68 14.11 -3.02
N HIS A 290 -10.71 13.40 -3.57
CA HIS A 290 -9.70 13.98 -4.44
C HIS A 290 -10.35 14.54 -5.70
N VAL A 291 -9.83 15.67 -6.17
CA VAL A 291 -10.23 16.29 -7.44
C VAL A 291 -8.97 16.75 -8.14
N ASP A 292 -8.75 16.21 -9.34
CA ASP A 292 -7.61 16.59 -10.17
C ASP A 292 -7.64 18.08 -10.48
N LYS A 293 -6.49 18.74 -10.32
CA LYS A 293 -6.33 20.13 -10.73
C LYS A 293 -6.15 20.18 -12.24
N PHE A 294 -7.20 20.56 -12.95
CA PHE A 294 -7.09 20.85 -14.36
C PHE A 294 -6.48 22.25 -14.55
N LYS A 295 -5.48 22.34 -15.41
CA LYS A 295 -5.06 23.61 -15.98
C LYS A 295 -6.06 23.96 -17.07
N SER A 296 -6.89 24.99 -16.86
CA SER A 296 -7.67 25.55 -17.94
C SER A 296 -6.71 26.16 -18.97
N LEU A 297 -6.93 25.85 -20.24
CA LEU A 297 -6.21 26.48 -21.34
C LEU A 297 -7.13 27.56 -21.91
N ASP A 298 -6.59 28.74 -22.19
CA ASP A 298 -7.32 29.72 -23.00
C ASP A 298 -7.45 29.23 -24.46
N ASP A 299 -8.25 29.93 -25.28
CA ASP A 299 -8.44 29.61 -26.70
C ASP A 299 -7.13 29.66 -27.52
N ASN A 300 -6.05 30.21 -26.94
CA ASN A 300 -4.72 30.34 -27.53
C ASN A 300 -3.72 29.28 -27.00
N GLY A 301 -4.14 28.37 -26.13
CA GLY A 301 -3.31 27.30 -25.58
C GLY A 301 -2.41 27.71 -24.40
N ASN A 302 -2.57 28.91 -23.83
CA ASN A 302 -1.89 29.32 -22.60
C ASN A 302 -2.63 28.83 -21.36
N VAL A 303 -1.87 28.47 -20.33
CA VAL A 303 -2.42 28.04 -19.04
C VAL A 303 -3.02 29.25 -18.32
N THR A 304 -4.35 29.30 -18.21
CA THR A 304 -5.03 30.22 -17.30
C THR A 304 -4.89 29.67 -15.89
N ALA A 305 -4.12 30.36 -15.05
CA ALA A 305 -3.93 29.96 -13.66
C ALA A 305 -5.19 30.30 -12.85
N GLU A 306 -6.02 29.30 -12.53
CA GLU A 306 -6.93 29.44 -11.40
C GLU A 306 -6.10 29.46 -10.10
N GLU A 307 -5.69 30.67 -9.70
CA GLU A 307 -5.08 30.93 -8.39
C GLU A 307 -6.10 30.71 -7.27
N ASN A 308 -6.24 29.47 -6.79
CA ASN A 308 -6.81 29.24 -5.47
C ASN A 308 -5.77 29.60 -4.39
N LYS A 309 -5.57 30.92 -4.20
CA LYS A 309 -4.82 31.59 -3.12
C LYS A 309 -5.54 31.48 -1.76
N GLY A 310 -5.96 30.29 -1.39
CA GLY A 310 -6.36 30.02 -0.01
C GLY A 310 -5.12 29.70 0.83
N GLY A 311 -4.76 30.58 1.77
CA GLY A 311 -3.70 30.32 2.76
C GLY A 311 -4.00 29.11 3.67
N PHE A 312 -3.00 28.66 4.45
CA PHE A 312 -3.04 27.44 5.27
C PHE A 312 -4.32 27.30 6.11
N PHE A 313 -4.71 28.35 6.83
CA PHE A 313 -5.91 28.37 7.68
C PHE A 313 -7.23 28.34 6.91
N SER A 314 -7.29 28.97 5.72
CA SER A 314 -8.49 28.93 4.87
C SER A 314 -8.76 27.53 4.30
N ARG A 315 -7.70 26.74 4.06
CA ARG A 315 -7.82 25.33 3.68
C ARG A 315 -8.20 24.45 4.87
N LEU A 316 -7.84 24.84 6.10
CA LEU A 316 -8.20 24.11 7.31
C LEU A 316 -9.69 24.22 7.63
N PHE A 317 -10.25 25.44 7.64
CA PHE A 317 -11.62 25.74 8.08
C PHE A 317 -12.61 26.06 6.94
N GLY A 318 -12.14 26.14 5.69
CA GLY A 318 -13.00 26.36 4.53
C GLY A 318 -13.95 25.18 4.31
N LYS A 319 -15.26 25.47 4.25
CA LYS A 319 -16.26 24.48 3.81
C LYS A 319 -15.85 23.94 2.44
N ASN A 320 -15.72 22.61 2.34
CA ASN A 320 -15.37 21.91 1.10
C ASN A 320 -16.26 22.43 -0.05
N LYS A 321 -15.68 23.22 -0.96
CA LYS A 321 -16.35 23.68 -2.21
C LYS A 321 -16.58 22.53 -3.20
N ALA A 322 -16.29 21.27 -2.83
CA ALA A 322 -16.58 20.08 -3.62
C ALA A 322 -18.07 19.97 -4.01
N ASP A 323 -18.99 20.45 -3.16
CA ASP A 323 -20.42 20.42 -3.49
C ASP A 323 -20.87 21.52 -4.47
N LYS A 324 -20.10 22.61 -4.64
CA LYS A 324 -20.43 23.63 -5.66
C LYS A 324 -20.00 23.21 -7.07
N GLN A 325 -18.96 22.38 -7.21
CA GLN A 325 -18.54 21.86 -8.52
C GLN A 325 -19.42 20.69 -9.01
N ARG A 326 -20.19 20.02 -8.13
CA ARG A 326 -21.20 19.03 -8.57
C ARG A 326 -22.37 19.64 -9.36
N LYS A 327 -22.55 20.97 -9.32
CA LYS A 327 -23.47 21.70 -10.20
C LYS A 327 -22.77 22.23 -11.45
N VAL A 328 -21.96 21.43 -12.14
CA VAL A 328 -21.79 21.66 -13.58
C VAL A 328 -23.18 21.47 -14.18
N LYS A 329 -23.79 22.56 -14.70
CA LYS A 329 -25.00 22.51 -15.51
C LYS A 329 -24.87 21.29 -16.42
N LYS A 330 -25.81 20.34 -16.36
CA LYS A 330 -26.00 19.35 -17.43
C LYS A 330 -26.25 20.16 -18.70
N ILE A 331 -25.19 20.56 -19.40
CA ILE A 331 -25.29 20.93 -20.80
C ILE A 331 -25.76 19.63 -21.42
N LYS A 332 -27.05 19.58 -21.77
CA LYS A 332 -27.58 18.50 -22.61
C LYS A 332 -26.66 18.47 -23.80
N ALA A 333 -25.75 17.50 -23.85
CA ALA A 333 -24.96 17.25 -25.03
C ALA A 333 -25.97 17.02 -26.15
N LYS A 334 -26.17 18.02 -27.01
CA LYS A 334 -26.78 17.78 -28.31
C LYS A 334 -25.90 16.69 -28.90
N LYS A 335 -26.43 15.46 -28.99
CA LYS A 335 -25.78 14.34 -29.67
C LYS A 335 -25.44 14.84 -31.07
N ARG A 336 -24.23 15.35 -31.25
CA ARG A 336 -23.68 15.65 -32.56
C ARG A 336 -23.55 14.26 -33.17
N LYS A 337 -24.46 13.94 -34.11
CA LYS A 337 -24.41 12.67 -34.85
C LYS A 337 -23.03 12.62 -35.48
N VAL A 338 -22.13 11.82 -34.90
CA VAL A 338 -20.87 11.48 -35.53
C VAL A 338 -21.28 10.81 -36.84
N LYS A 339 -21.01 11.46 -37.98
CA LYS A 339 -21.17 10.83 -39.29
C LYS A 339 -20.28 9.60 -39.24
N LYS A 340 -20.87 8.40 -39.23
CA LYS A 340 -20.13 7.17 -39.46
C LYS A 340 -19.42 7.34 -40.80
N LEU A 341 -18.09 7.35 -40.77
CA LEU A 341 -17.27 7.34 -41.98
C LEU A 341 -17.75 6.15 -42.83
N LYS A 342 -18.05 6.41 -44.12
CA LYS A 342 -18.46 5.34 -45.03
C LYS A 342 -17.28 4.37 -45.14
N PRO A 343 -17.50 3.05 -44.97
CA PRO A 343 -16.42 2.08 -45.04
C PRO A 343 -15.76 2.14 -46.42
N THR A 344 -14.43 2.08 -46.42
CA THR A 344 -13.58 2.17 -47.61
C THR A 344 -13.88 1.00 -48.56
N LYS A 345 -13.66 1.14 -49.89
CA LYS A 345 -13.91 0.03 -50.85
C LYS A 345 -13.22 -1.28 -50.41
N LYS A 346 -11.99 -1.19 -49.88
CA LYS A 346 -11.23 -2.32 -49.34
C LYS A 346 -11.92 -3.00 -48.15
N GLU A 347 -12.52 -2.25 -47.23
CA GLU A 347 -13.23 -2.82 -46.07
C GLU A 347 -14.49 -3.58 -46.50
N LYS A 348 -15.20 -3.08 -47.52
CA LYS A 348 -16.37 -3.77 -48.08
C LYS A 348 -16.00 -5.07 -48.79
N GLU A 349 -14.86 -5.10 -49.48
CA GLU A 349 -14.34 -6.33 -50.09
C GLU A 349 -13.90 -7.34 -49.04
N LEU A 350 -13.19 -6.90 -47.99
CA LEU A 350 -12.79 -7.76 -46.88
C LEU A 350 -14.00 -8.38 -46.17
N ALA A 351 -15.05 -7.57 -45.93
CA ALA A 351 -16.29 -8.03 -45.30
C ALA A 351 -17.07 -9.01 -46.20
N LYS A 352 -17.04 -8.83 -47.53
CA LYS A 352 -17.64 -9.80 -48.48
C LYS A 352 -16.88 -11.12 -48.48
N LYS A 353 -15.54 -11.09 -48.50
CA LYS A 353 -14.70 -12.29 -48.43
C LYS A 353 -14.90 -13.06 -47.11
N ALA A 354 -14.94 -12.35 -45.98
CA ALA A 354 -15.22 -12.96 -44.68
C ALA A 354 -16.59 -13.64 -44.63
N LYS A 355 -17.64 -13.02 -45.19
CA LYS A 355 -18.97 -13.63 -45.28
C LYS A 355 -19.03 -14.84 -46.21
N GLN A 356 -18.23 -14.88 -47.27
CA GLN A 356 -18.13 -16.05 -48.14
C GLN A 356 -17.41 -17.21 -47.43
N GLN A 357 -16.30 -16.93 -46.76
CA GLN A 357 -15.57 -17.93 -45.97
C GLN A 357 -16.43 -18.53 -44.85
N GLU A 358 -17.22 -17.70 -44.15
CA GLU A 358 -18.13 -18.18 -43.10
C GLU A 358 -19.24 -19.09 -43.67
N LYS A 359 -19.76 -18.77 -44.86
CA LYS A 359 -20.77 -19.61 -45.55
C LYS A 359 -20.19 -20.93 -46.04
N GLU A 360 -18.95 -20.92 -46.54
CA GLU A 360 -18.26 -22.14 -46.97
C GLU A 360 -17.90 -23.03 -45.79
N ALA A 361 -17.42 -22.46 -44.68
CA ALA A 361 -17.16 -23.18 -43.44
C ALA A 361 -18.43 -23.87 -42.92
N LYS A 362 -19.56 -23.15 -42.86
CA LYS A 362 -20.87 -23.71 -42.47
C LYS A 362 -21.39 -24.79 -43.42
N LYS A 363 -21.01 -24.77 -44.71
CA LYS A 363 -21.36 -25.85 -45.65
C LYS A 363 -20.49 -27.09 -45.41
N ARG A 364 -19.18 -26.91 -45.26
CA ARG A 364 -18.24 -28.01 -44.97
C ARG A 364 -18.61 -28.73 -43.67
N GLU A 365 -18.92 -27.99 -42.62
CA GLU A 365 -19.35 -28.53 -41.33
C GLU A 365 -20.65 -29.35 -41.44
N LYS A 366 -21.59 -28.94 -42.31
CA LYS A 366 -22.81 -29.71 -42.59
C LYS A 366 -22.55 -30.97 -43.41
N ASP A 367 -21.64 -30.91 -44.36
CA ASP A 367 -21.28 -32.05 -45.21
C ASP A 367 -20.48 -33.09 -44.42
N GLU A 368 -19.57 -32.66 -43.54
CA GLU A 368 -18.86 -33.51 -42.58
C GLU A 368 -19.83 -34.20 -41.61
N ALA A 369 -20.79 -33.45 -41.05
CA ALA A 369 -21.82 -34.03 -40.17
C ALA A 369 -22.70 -35.08 -40.88
N LYS A 370 -23.00 -34.89 -42.17
CA LYS A 370 -23.72 -35.88 -42.98
C LYS A 370 -22.88 -37.12 -43.26
N ASN A 371 -21.59 -36.95 -43.55
CA ASN A 371 -20.69 -38.06 -43.84
C ASN A 371 -20.43 -38.92 -42.58
N TYR A 372 -20.29 -38.27 -41.42
CA TYR A 372 -20.19 -38.95 -40.13
C TYR A 372 -21.43 -39.82 -39.85
N LYS A 373 -22.64 -39.28 -40.07
CA LYS A 373 -23.88 -40.06 -39.91
C LYS A 373 -24.01 -41.23 -40.88
N LYS A 374 -23.47 -41.10 -42.10
CA LYS A 374 -23.56 -42.15 -43.13
C LYS A 374 -22.64 -43.35 -42.84
N ASN A 375 -21.49 -43.10 -42.21
CA ASN A 375 -20.47 -44.12 -41.94
C ASN A 375 -20.41 -44.53 -40.45
N TYR A 376 -21.43 -44.20 -39.67
CA TYR A 376 -21.50 -44.57 -38.26
C TYR A 376 -21.98 -46.02 -38.12
N GLU A 377 -21.05 -46.95 -37.83
CA GLU A 377 -21.41 -48.29 -37.36
C GLU A 377 -21.50 -48.30 -35.83
N PRO A 378 -22.67 -48.63 -35.25
CA PRO A 378 -22.81 -48.76 -33.80
C PRO A 378 -22.02 -49.99 -33.30
N PRO A 379 -21.39 -49.90 -32.11
CA PRO A 379 -20.65 -51.03 -31.55
C PRO A 379 -21.58 -52.23 -31.30
N LYS A 380 -21.12 -53.43 -31.68
CA LYS A 380 -21.83 -54.70 -31.45
C LYS A 380 -21.95 -54.95 -29.95
N LYS A 381 -23.17 -55.26 -29.48
CA LYS A 381 -23.44 -55.66 -28.10
C LYS A 381 -22.82 -57.05 -27.86
N GLU A 382 -21.88 -57.15 -26.92
CA GLU A 382 -21.50 -58.44 -26.34
C GLU A 382 -22.65 -58.92 -25.45
N ASN A 383 -23.04 -60.19 -25.61
CA ASN A 383 -24.09 -60.81 -24.81
C ASN A 383 -23.59 -61.06 -23.38
N PRO A 384 -24.44 -60.96 -22.35
CA PRO A 384 -24.07 -61.28 -20.98
C PRO A 384 -23.78 -62.78 -20.85
N VAL A 385 -22.67 -63.11 -20.19
CA VAL A 385 -22.35 -64.48 -19.76
C VAL A 385 -23.24 -64.79 -18.55
N ASP A 386 -24.02 -65.88 -18.66
CA ASP A 386 -24.77 -66.47 -17.55
C ASP A 386 -23.79 -67.11 -16.56
N ASP A 387 -23.65 -66.52 -15.37
CA ASP A 387 -23.00 -67.18 -14.23
C ASP A 387 -24.03 -68.03 -13.48
N ASN A 388 -24.12 -69.31 -13.87
CA ASN A 388 -24.67 -70.39 -13.04
C ASN A 388 -23.54 -71.36 -12.70
N ASN A 389 -22.88 -71.14 -11.55
CA ASN A 389 -22.50 -72.15 -10.55
C ASN A 389 -21.72 -71.53 -9.39
#